data_AF-A0A1A8XVC5-F1
#
_entry.id   AF-A0A1A8XVC5-F1
#
_cell.length_a   1.000
_cell.length_b   1.000
_cell.length_c   1.000
_cell.angle_alpha   90.00
_cell.angle_beta   90.00
_cell.angle_gamma   90.00
#
_symmetry.space_group_name_H-M   'P 1'
#
loop_
_entity.id
_entity.type
_entity.pdbx_description
1 polymer ?
#
loop_
_entity_poly.entity_id
_entity_poly.type
_entity_poly.pdbx_seq_one_letter_code
_entity_poly.pdbx_strand_id
1 'polypeptide(L)' 'MFQVLPHTLGLGPEVWRVLAKCHATRNLGEYEGDLNVDERLVADLIEACGKVAARLGGVTRNSGNT' A
#
# COMPACT_ATOMS: atom_id res chain seq x y z
N MET A 1 -1.24 -7.77 7.38
CA MET A 1 -1.99 -7.05 6.34
C MET A 1 -0.99 -6.70 5.21
N PHE A 2 -1.33 -6.77 3.92
CA PHE A 2 -0.47 -6.53 2.73
C PHE A 2 0.51 -7.62 2.24
N GLN A 3 0.66 -8.74 2.95
CA GLN A 3 1.62 -9.81 2.63
C GLN A 3 1.36 -10.51 1.28
N VAL A 4 0.12 -10.45 0.80
CA VAL A 4 -0.32 -11.10 -0.45
C VAL A 4 -0.18 -10.19 -1.68
N LEU A 5 0.22 -8.93 -1.52
CA LEU A 5 0.45 -8.01 -2.65
C LEU A 5 1.46 -8.52 -3.69
N PRO A 6 2.56 -9.21 -3.32
CA PRO A 6 3.45 -9.82 -4.30
C PRO A 6 2.76 -10.86 -5.18
N HIS A 7 1.84 -11.64 -4.61
CA HIS A 7 1.16 -12.72 -5.35
C HIS A 7 -0.05 -12.23 -6.15
N THR A 8 -0.72 -11.17 -5.69
CA THR A 8 -1.93 -10.63 -6.33
C THR A 8 -1.63 -9.57 -7.38
N LEU A 9 -0.70 -8.67 -7.08
CA LEU A 9 -0.36 -7.54 -7.95
C LEU A 9 1.10 -7.57 -8.40
N GLY A 10 1.89 -8.60 -8.10
CA GLY A 10 3.30 -8.67 -8.52
C GLY A 10 4.13 -7.49 -8.02
N LEU A 11 3.80 -6.93 -6.86
CA LEU A 11 4.48 -5.79 -6.25
C LEU A 11 5.43 -6.27 -5.15
N GLY A 12 6.67 -5.81 -5.20
CA GLY A 12 7.74 -6.28 -4.32
C GLY A 12 7.63 -5.78 -2.88
N PRO A 13 8.55 -6.24 -2.01
CA PRO A 13 8.58 -5.86 -0.60
C PRO A 13 8.75 -4.38 -0.33
N GLU A 14 9.34 -3.63 -1.26
CA GLU A 14 9.45 -2.17 -1.20
C GLU A 14 8.08 -1.47 -1.16
N VAL A 15 7.03 -2.06 -1.72
CA VAL A 15 5.69 -1.45 -1.71
C VAL A 15 4.90 -1.85 -0.47
N TRP A 16 4.77 -3.15 -0.21
CA TRP A 16 3.88 -3.60 0.87
C TRP A 16 4.41 -3.25 2.27
N ARG A 17 5.73 -3.13 2.44
CA ARG A 17 6.33 -2.71 3.72
C ARG A 17 6.00 -1.27 4.07
N VAL A 18 5.96 -0.37 3.09
CA VAL A 18 5.56 1.03 3.30
C VAL A 18 4.10 1.10 3.73
N LEU A 19 3.21 0.38 3.05
CA LEU A 19 1.79 0.30 3.42
C LEU A 19 1.60 -0.29 4.83
N ALA A 20 2.33 -1.34 5.17
CA ALA A 20 2.28 -1.96 6.49
C ALA A 20 2.78 -1.02 7.60
N LYS A 21 3.87 -0.29 7.35
CA LYS A 21 4.41 0.71 8.29
C LYS A 21 3.39 1.83 8.53
N CYS A 22 2.83 2.40 7.47
CA CYS A 22 1.84 3.48 7.59
C CYS A 22 0.57 3.02 8.33
N HIS A 23 0.12 1.79 8.07
CA HIS A 23 -1.00 1.20 8.82
C HIS A 23 -0.68 1.06 10.31
N ALA A 24 0.52 0.60 10.68
CA ALA A 24 0.94 0.50 12.07
C ALA A 24 1.04 1.89 12.73
N THR A 25 1.63 2.89 12.06
CA THR A 25 1.73 4.27 12.54
C THR A 25 0.35 4.88 12.79
N ARG A 26 -0.59 4.72 11.85
CA ARG A 26 -1.97 5.20 12.00
C ARG A 26 -2.65 4.53 13.18
N ASN A 27 -2.50 3.22 13.32
CA ASN A 27 -3.08 2.50 14.45
C ASN A 27 -2.51 3.00 15.77
N LEU A 28 -1.18 3.14 15.87
CA LEU A 28 -0.53 3.66 17.07
C LEU A 28 -1.04 5.06 17.43
N GLY A 29 -1.13 5.97 16.46
CA GLY A 29 -1.65 7.32 16.69
C GLY A 29 -3.12 7.34 17.13
N GLU A 30 -3.95 6.43 16.61
CA GLU A 30 -5.35 6.30 17.07
C GLU A 30 -5.46 5.73 18.49
N TYR A 31 -4.56 4.83 18.88
CA TYR A 31 -4.61 4.18 20.20
C TYR A 31 -3.89 4.96 21.30
N GLU A 32 -2.78 5.64 20.98
CA GLU A 32 -1.90 6.30 21.95
C GLU A 32 -1.92 7.83 21.83
N GLY A 33 -2.57 8.39 20.80
CA GLY A 33 -2.73 9.84 20.62
C GLY A 33 -1.50 10.57 20.08
N ASP A 34 -0.38 9.88 19.88
CA ASP A 34 0.84 10.42 19.30
C ASP A 34 1.01 9.93 17.85
N LEU A 35 0.77 10.83 16.89
CA LEU A 35 0.94 10.54 15.47
C LEU A 35 2.37 10.91 15.05
N ASN A 36 3.28 9.94 15.20
CA ASN A 36 4.65 10.06 14.71
C ASN A 36 4.71 9.85 13.19
N VAL A 37 4.25 10.87 12.44
CA VAL A 37 4.28 10.91 10.98
C VAL A 37 5.25 12.00 10.52
N ASP A 38 6.07 11.68 9.53
CA ASP A 38 6.98 12.63 8.90
C ASP A 38 6.65 12.78 7.40
N GLU A 39 7.14 13.85 6.78
CA GLU A 39 6.88 14.14 5.35
C GLU A 39 7.42 13.04 4.43
N ARG A 40 8.51 12.38 4.80
CA ARG A 40 9.11 11.31 4.01
C ARG A 40 8.20 10.08 4.00
N LEU A 41 7.63 9.73 5.14
CA LEU A 41 6.68 8.63 5.29
C LEU A 41 5.43 8.88 4.45
N VAL A 42 4.92 10.11 4.42
CA VAL A 42 3.77 10.49 3.58
C VAL A 42 4.12 10.40 2.10
N ALA A 43 5.30 10.90 1.68
CA ALA A 43 5.75 10.82 0.29
C ALA A 43 5.90 9.35 -0.17
N ASP A 44 6.53 8.51 0.65
CA ASP A 44 6.70 7.08 0.36
C ASP A 44 5.34 6.37 0.28
N LEU A 45 4.38 6.73 1.15
CA LEU A 45 3.01 6.20 1.11
C LEU A 45 2.30 6.55 -0.21
N ILE A 46 2.37 7.80 -0.65
CA ILE A 46 1.78 8.25 -1.91
C ILE A 46 2.38 7.47 -3.09
N GLU A 47 3.71 7.31 -3.13
CA GLU A 47 4.38 6.52 -4.17
C GLU A 47 3.94 5.06 -4.17
N ALA A 48 3.87 4.43 -2.99
CA ALA A 48 3.41 3.05 -2.84
C ALA A 48 1.96 2.87 -3.32
N CYS A 49 1.07 3.78 -2.96
CA CYS A 49 -0.32 3.81 -3.44
C CYS A 49 -0.39 3.99 -4.96
N GLY A 50 0.45 4.85 -5.53
CA GLY A 50 0.56 5.03 -6.98
C GLY A 50 0.93 3.73 -7.71
N LYS A 51 1.88 2.96 -7.18
CA LYS A 51 2.26 1.65 -7.71
C LYS A 51 1.10 0.65 -7.66
N VAL A 52 0.34 0.62 -6.57
CA VAL A 52 -0.87 -0.21 -6.44
C VAL A 52 -1.91 0.19 -7.49
N ALA A 53 -2.23 1.48 -7.60
CA ALA A 53 -3.20 2.00 -8.55
C ALA A 53 -2.81 1.69 -10.01
N ALA A 54 -1.53 1.83 -10.37
CA ALA A 54 -1.03 1.51 -11.69
C ALA A 54 -1.23 0.02 -12.04
N ARG A 55 -0.98 -0.89 -11.08
CA ARG A 55 -1.21 -2.33 -11.30
C ARG A 55 -2.70 -2.65 -11.42
N LEU A 56 -3.56 -2.01 -10.62
CA LEU A 56 -5.01 -2.18 -10.73
C LEU A 56 -5.56 -1.64 -12.06
N GLY A 57 -5.07 -0.49 -12.53
CA GLY A 57 -5.44 0.07 -13.83
C GLY A 57 -5.06 -0.84 -15.00
N GLY A 58 -3.88 -1.47 -14.94
CA GLY A 58 -3.44 -2.49 -15.90
C GLY A 58 -4.14 -3.85 -15.76
N VAL A 59 -4.84 -4.11 -14.66
CA VAL A 59 -5.65 -5.32 -14.40
C VAL A 59 -7.08 -5.18 -14.98
N THR A 60 -7.41 -4.06 -15.62
CA THR A 60 -8.73 -3.88 -16.24
C THR A 60 -8.89 -4.76 -17.49
N ARG A 61 -9.65 -5.84 -17.31
CA ARG A 61 -10.43 -6.66 -18.27
C ARG A 61 -9.80 -8.00 -18.70
N ASN A 62 -10.04 -9.05 -17.92
CA ASN A 62 -10.12 -10.41 -18.44
C ASN A 62 -11.46 -10.54 -19.21
N SER A 63 -11.45 -10.27 -20.52
CA SER A 63 -12.59 -10.56 -21.40
C SER A 63 -12.61 -12.05 -21.68
N GLY A 64 -13.57 -12.78 -21.13
CA GLY A 64 -13.82 -14.17 -21.53
C GLY A 64 -14.58 -14.97 -20.49
N ASN A 65 -15.91 -14.89 -20.52
CA ASN A 65 -16.82 -16.05 -20.52
C ASN A 65 -18.28 -15.58 -20.56
N THR A 66 -18.84 -15.40 -21.76
CA THR A 66 -20.11 -15.94 -22.27
C THR A 66 -20.23 -15.52 -23.74
#